data_AF-A0A5E4ELG8-F1
#
_entry.id   AF-A0A5E4ELG8-F1
#
_cell.length_a   1.000
_cell.length_b   1.000
_cell.length_c   1.000
_cell.angle_alpha   90.00
_cell.angle_beta   90.00
_cell.angle_gamma   90.00
#
_symmetry.space_group_name_H-M   'P 1'
#
loop_
_entity.id
_entity.type
_entity.pdbx_description
1 polymer ?
#
loop_
_entity_poly.entity_id
_entity_poly.type
_entity_poly.pdbx_seq_one_letter_code
_entity_poly.pdbx_strand_id
1 'polypeptide(L)'
;MSEIFHSLVLNKRFDDATLRVLESALVSKDVKSSIEVRSGLRQFLGSESLSVLREISEKSAEEKLLVLEFLVRSFALVGDVESCLALRYEALLLRDLKSATNPWLQVPYTEWLNFAHQSKDSGFYSVAGRACENALVCFKRKCAEDPKTDEVYVMKKSTEDAKADGVFENVQVIEQIKRLKDCAMASASSHSGPELEISHELRL
;
A
#
# COMPACT_ATOMS: atom_id res chain seq x y z
N MET A 1 1.80 -9.73 28.07
CA MET A 1 0.93 -9.38 26.93
C MET A 1 1.61 -9.70 25.59
N SER A 2 2.91 -9.43 25.41
CA SER A 2 3.67 -9.86 24.22
C SER A 2 3.63 -11.38 24.00
N GLU A 3 3.87 -12.20 25.02
CA GLU A 3 3.81 -13.68 24.91
C GLU A 3 2.46 -14.21 24.41
N ILE A 4 1.36 -13.56 24.80
CA ILE A 4 0.01 -13.91 24.35
C ILE A 4 -0.12 -13.60 22.86
N PHE A 5 0.34 -12.43 22.43
CA PHE A 5 0.36 -12.06 21.02
C PHE A 5 1.19 -13.06 20.19
N HIS A 6 2.38 -13.42 20.66
CA HIS A 6 3.26 -14.39 19.99
C HIS A 6 2.53 -15.72 19.79
N SER A 7 1.94 -16.26 20.86
CA SER A 7 1.20 -17.51 20.81
C SER A 7 0.03 -17.46 19.82
N LEU A 8 -0.73 -16.35 19.79
CA LEU A 8 -1.84 -16.19 18.85
C LEU A 8 -1.37 -16.18 17.39
N VAL A 9 -0.30 -15.45 17.08
CA VAL A 9 0.29 -15.40 15.73
C VAL A 9 0.81 -16.77 15.30
N LEU A 10 1.52 -17.49 16.19
CA LEU A 10 2.01 -18.84 15.92
C LEU A 10 0.88 -19.84 15.66
N ASN A 11 -0.27 -19.65 16.32
CA ASN A 11 -1.50 -20.41 16.08
C ASN A 11 -2.33 -19.86 14.90
N LYS A 12 -1.75 -18.99 14.07
CA LYS A 12 -2.35 -18.43 12.85
C LYS A 12 -3.66 -17.68 13.09
N ARG A 13 -3.78 -17.03 14.26
CA ARG A 13 -4.92 -16.17 14.61
C ARG A 13 -4.72 -14.75 14.08
N PHE A 14 -5.02 -14.56 12.80
CA PHE A 14 -4.91 -13.28 12.10
C PHE A 14 -6.24 -12.53 12.10
N ASP A 15 -6.64 -12.02 13.27
CA ASP A 15 -7.91 -11.32 13.46
C ASP A 15 -7.77 -10.05 14.31
N ASP A 16 -8.85 -9.26 14.36
CA ASP A 16 -8.88 -8.00 15.13
C ASP A 16 -8.74 -8.22 16.64
N ALA A 17 -9.07 -9.40 17.17
CA ALA A 17 -8.86 -9.68 18.59
C ALA A 17 -7.37 -9.81 18.89
N THR A 18 -6.61 -10.47 18.01
CA THR A 18 -5.14 -10.54 18.11
C THR A 18 -4.51 -9.15 17.97
N LEU A 19 -5.02 -8.27 17.08
CA LEU A 19 -4.54 -6.89 16.98
C LEU A 19 -4.75 -6.09 18.28
N ARG A 20 -5.91 -6.24 18.94
CA ARG A 20 -6.16 -5.59 20.24
C ARG A 20 -5.21 -6.08 21.34
N VAL A 21 -4.80 -7.34 21.29
CA VAL A 21 -3.76 -7.86 22.21
C VAL A 21 -2.42 -7.19 21.96
N LEU A 22 -2.05 -6.97 20.69
CA LEU A 22 -0.84 -6.23 20.32
C LEU A 22 -0.90 -4.78 20.83
N GLU A 23 -2.00 -4.06 20.57
CA GLU A 23 -2.21 -2.69 21.07
C GLU A 23 -2.06 -2.62 22.59
N SER A 24 -2.66 -3.57 23.30
CA SER A 24 -2.57 -3.65 24.77
C SER A 24 -1.14 -3.95 25.24
N ALA A 25 -0.37 -4.74 24.49
CA ALA A 25 1.02 -5.04 24.81
C ALA A 25 1.94 -3.81 24.64
N LEU A 26 1.58 -2.89 23.75
CA LEU A 26 2.34 -1.67 23.48
C LEU A 26 2.13 -0.57 24.53
N VAL A 27 1.15 -0.71 25.42
CA VAL A 27 0.92 0.23 26.53
C VAL A 27 1.99 0.03 27.60
N SER A 28 2.91 0.98 27.73
CA SER A 28 3.94 0.98 28.77
C SER A 28 3.89 2.24 29.64
N LYS A 29 4.39 2.15 30.87
CA LYS A 29 4.43 3.28 31.83
C LYS A 29 5.67 4.14 31.68
N ASP A 30 6.74 3.61 31.09
CA ASP A 30 8.00 4.30 30.87
C ASP A 30 8.50 4.09 29.44
N VAL A 31 9.34 5.03 28.98
CA VAL A 31 9.83 5.07 27.60
C VAL A 31 10.77 3.91 27.30
N LYS A 32 11.60 3.50 28.28
CA LYS A 32 12.58 2.43 28.08
C LYS A 32 11.89 1.09 27.83
N SER A 33 10.91 0.74 28.67
CA SER A 33 10.10 -0.46 28.46
C SER A 33 9.29 -0.40 27.17
N SER A 34 8.82 0.78 26.76
CA SER A 34 8.14 0.96 25.46
C SER A 34 9.04 0.56 24.28
N ILE A 35 10.28 1.06 24.30
CA ILE A 35 11.27 0.80 23.24
C ILE A 35 11.64 -0.68 23.21
N GLU A 36 11.91 -1.29 24.37
CA GLU A 36 12.25 -2.71 24.47
C GLU A 36 11.13 -3.61 23.94
N VAL A 37 9.89 -3.36 24.35
CA VAL A 37 8.71 -4.12 23.89
C VAL A 37 8.51 -3.97 22.38
N ARG A 38 8.57 -2.75 21.84
CA ARG A 38 8.45 -2.50 20.40
C ARG A 38 9.55 -3.18 19.59
N SER A 39 10.79 -3.13 20.09
CA SER A 39 11.93 -3.78 19.44
C SER A 39 11.76 -5.30 19.39
N GLY A 40 11.36 -5.92 20.51
CA GLY A 40 11.12 -7.36 20.56
C GLY A 40 9.97 -7.80 19.64
N LEU A 41 8.87 -7.06 19.64
CA LEU A 41 7.73 -7.34 18.76
C LEU A 41 8.08 -7.15 17.28
N ARG A 42 8.89 -6.13 16.94
CA ARG A 42 9.36 -5.91 15.56
C ARG A 42 10.23 -7.09 15.09
N GLN A 43 11.17 -7.53 15.93
CA GLN A 43 12.01 -8.68 15.61
C GLN A 43 11.18 -9.95 15.41
N PHE A 44 10.23 -10.21 16.29
CA PHE A 44 9.32 -11.35 16.17
C PHE A 44 8.51 -11.27 14.87
N LEU A 45 7.81 -10.15 14.63
CA LEU A 45 7.00 -9.95 13.45
C LEU A 45 7.82 -10.08 12.17
N GLY A 46 9.02 -9.49 12.10
CA GLY A 46 9.88 -9.60 10.92
C GLY A 46 10.28 -11.03 10.59
N SER A 47 10.54 -11.86 11.62
CA SER A 47 10.87 -13.28 11.42
C SER A 47 9.64 -14.12 11.05
N GLU A 48 8.53 -13.93 11.75
CA GLU A 48 7.34 -14.77 11.60
C GLU A 48 6.55 -14.39 10.34
N SER A 49 6.54 -13.12 9.94
CA SER A 49 5.83 -12.68 8.73
C SER A 49 6.35 -13.39 7.48
N LEU A 50 7.67 -13.59 7.37
CA LEU A 50 8.26 -14.32 6.24
C LEU A 50 7.82 -15.79 6.21
N SER A 51 7.78 -16.44 7.37
CA SER A 51 7.28 -17.82 7.48
C SER A 51 5.81 -17.90 7.08
N VAL A 52 4.99 -16.99 7.61
CA VAL A 52 3.56 -16.90 7.30
C VAL A 52 3.33 -16.68 5.81
N LEU A 53 4.04 -15.75 5.18
CA LEU A 53 3.89 -15.44 3.75
C LEU A 53 4.21 -16.64 2.87
N ARG A 54 5.26 -17.40 3.20
CA ARG A 54 5.58 -18.65 2.49
C ARG A 54 4.48 -19.69 2.64
N GLU A 55 3.93 -19.85 3.84
CA GLU A 55 2.85 -20.79 4.14
C GLU A 55 1.55 -20.45 3.39
N ILE A 56 1.24 -19.16 3.22
CA ILE A 56 0.02 -18.72 2.53
C ILE A 56 0.19 -18.55 1.03
N SER A 57 1.38 -18.80 0.47
CA SER A 57 1.69 -18.59 -0.95
C SER A 57 0.80 -19.42 -1.89
N GLU A 58 0.29 -20.56 -1.46
CA GLU A 58 -0.61 -21.42 -2.25
C GLU A 58 -2.10 -21.20 -1.92
N LYS A 59 -2.42 -20.32 -0.97
CA LYS A 59 -3.80 -20.04 -0.56
C LYS A 59 -4.55 -19.13 -1.55
N SER A 60 -5.86 -19.01 -1.35
CA SER A 60 -6.70 -18.10 -2.12
C SER A 60 -6.25 -16.63 -1.98
N ALA A 61 -6.63 -15.79 -2.95
CA ALA A 61 -6.31 -14.37 -2.90
C ALA A 61 -6.93 -13.70 -1.67
N GLU A 62 -8.15 -14.11 -1.32
CA GLU A 62 -8.90 -13.61 -0.18
C GLU A 62 -8.19 -13.92 1.14
N GLU A 63 -7.73 -15.16 1.33
CA GLU A 63 -6.95 -15.54 2.52
C GLU A 63 -5.62 -14.79 2.60
N LYS A 64 -4.91 -14.67 1.46
CA LYS A 64 -3.66 -13.90 1.40
C LYS A 64 -3.88 -12.43 1.81
N LEU A 65 -4.96 -11.81 1.32
CA LEU A 65 -5.28 -10.42 1.64
C LEU A 65 -5.64 -10.23 3.11
N LEU A 66 -6.38 -11.16 3.73
CA LEU A 66 -6.68 -11.10 5.17
C LEU A 66 -5.40 -11.13 6.02
N VAL A 67 -4.46 -12.00 5.67
CA VAL A 67 -3.18 -12.12 6.38
C VAL A 67 -2.31 -10.89 6.15
N LEU A 68 -2.23 -10.40 4.91
CA LEU A 68 -1.51 -9.16 4.60
C LEU A 68 -2.08 -7.97 5.37
N GLU A 69 -3.39 -7.83 5.43
CA GLU A 69 -4.05 -6.75 6.18
C GLU A 69 -3.70 -6.81 7.67
N PHE A 70 -3.75 -8.00 8.27
CA PHE A 70 -3.33 -8.20 9.65
C PHE A 70 -1.86 -7.81 9.87
N LEU A 71 -0.95 -8.24 8.99
CA LEU A 71 0.47 -7.95 9.11
C LEU A 71 0.77 -6.46 8.91
N VAL A 72 0.16 -5.80 7.92
CA VAL A 72 0.27 -4.35 7.70
C VAL A 72 -0.13 -3.57 8.95
N ARG A 73 -1.27 -3.91 9.55
CA ARG A 73 -1.74 -3.28 10.80
C ARG A 73 -0.78 -3.56 11.97
N SER A 74 -0.26 -4.78 12.06
CA SER A 74 0.71 -5.17 13.10
C SER A 74 2.01 -4.37 13.00
N PHE A 75 2.60 -4.26 11.80
CA PHE A 75 3.81 -3.48 11.57
C PHE A 75 3.59 -1.98 11.80
N ALA A 76 2.43 -1.44 11.40
CA ALA A 76 2.06 -0.07 11.72
C ALA A 76 2.02 0.19 13.24
N LEU A 77 1.43 -0.73 14.02
CA LEU A 77 1.35 -0.61 15.48
C LEU A 77 2.74 -0.63 16.14
N VAL A 78 3.64 -1.51 15.72
CA VAL A 78 5.04 -1.54 16.23
C VAL A 78 5.94 -0.48 15.58
N GLY A 79 5.39 0.34 14.67
CA GLY A 79 6.07 1.41 13.94
C GLY A 79 7.28 0.93 13.16
N ASP A 80 7.15 -0.23 12.52
CA ASP A 80 8.04 -0.65 11.45
C ASP A 80 7.45 -0.16 10.12
N VAL A 81 7.88 1.04 9.72
CA VAL A 81 7.33 1.74 8.55
C VAL A 81 7.67 1.01 7.26
N GLU A 82 8.89 0.46 7.17
CA GLU A 82 9.38 -0.25 5.99
C GLU A 82 8.55 -1.51 5.72
N SER A 83 8.43 -2.39 6.72
CA SER A 83 7.67 -3.63 6.59
C SER A 83 6.19 -3.37 6.32
N CYS A 84 5.63 -2.33 6.95
CA CYS A 84 4.25 -1.88 6.72
C CYS A 84 4.03 -1.46 5.26
N LEU A 85 4.91 -0.59 4.72
CA LEU A 85 4.80 -0.11 3.35
C LEU A 85 5.04 -1.23 2.32
N ALA A 86 5.98 -2.14 2.59
CA ALA A 86 6.25 -3.27 1.71
C ALA A 86 5.03 -4.19 1.56
N LEU A 87 4.45 -4.62 2.68
CA LEU A 87 3.27 -5.50 2.64
C LEU A 87 2.03 -4.80 2.10
N ARG A 88 1.88 -3.49 2.36
CA ARG A 88 0.79 -2.72 1.78
C ARG A 88 0.93 -2.61 0.26
N TYR A 89 2.14 -2.41 -0.25
CA TYR A 89 2.39 -2.41 -1.69
C TYR A 89 2.05 -3.76 -2.32
N GLU A 90 2.48 -4.87 -1.71
CA GLU A 90 2.14 -6.22 -2.19
C GLU A 90 0.63 -6.50 -2.16
N ALA A 91 -0.08 -6.06 -1.12
CA ALA A 91 -1.53 -6.20 -1.04
C ALA A 91 -2.25 -5.44 -2.17
N LEU A 92 -1.77 -4.24 -2.53
CA LEU A 92 -2.31 -3.46 -3.64
C LEU A 92 -2.03 -4.16 -4.99
N LEU A 93 -0.82 -4.69 -5.19
CA LEU A 93 -0.50 -5.46 -6.40
C LEU A 93 -1.35 -6.72 -6.54
N LEU A 94 -1.50 -7.49 -5.45
CA LEU A 94 -2.31 -8.72 -5.46
C LEU A 94 -3.77 -8.42 -5.80
N ARG A 95 -4.32 -7.34 -5.22
CA ARG A 95 -5.68 -6.86 -5.52
C ARG A 95 -5.84 -6.49 -6.99
N ASP A 96 -4.93 -5.69 -7.53
CA ASP A 96 -4.97 -5.28 -8.94
C ASP A 96 -4.80 -6.46 -9.89
N LEU A 97 -3.95 -7.45 -9.55
CA LEU A 97 -3.80 -8.67 -10.34
C LEU A 97 -5.10 -9.49 -10.38
N LYS A 98 -5.83 -9.54 -9.26
CA LYS A 98 -7.05 -10.34 -9.11
C LYS A 98 -8.33 -9.60 -9.50
N SER A 99 -8.25 -8.30 -9.78
CA SER A 99 -9.42 -7.51 -10.15
C SER A 99 -10.07 -7.96 -11.46
N ALA A 100 -9.31 -8.61 -12.35
CA ALA A 100 -9.83 -9.13 -13.62
C ALA A 100 -10.90 -10.20 -13.44
N THR A 101 -10.80 -11.02 -12.38
CA THR A 101 -11.80 -12.06 -12.04
C THR A 101 -12.73 -11.62 -10.92
N ASN A 102 -12.31 -10.66 -10.09
CA ASN A 102 -13.04 -10.20 -8.91
C ASN A 102 -13.08 -8.66 -8.88
N PRO A 103 -14.09 -8.01 -9.52
CA PRO A 103 -14.12 -6.56 -9.66
C PRO A 103 -14.06 -5.77 -8.34
N TRP A 104 -14.56 -6.33 -7.24
CA TRP A 104 -14.48 -5.68 -5.92
C TRP A 104 -13.05 -5.53 -5.38
N LEU A 105 -12.07 -6.26 -5.94
CA LEU A 105 -10.66 -6.13 -5.57
C LEU A 105 -9.97 -4.97 -6.29
N GLN A 106 -10.59 -4.38 -7.32
CA GLN A 106 -10.01 -3.27 -8.09
C GLN A 106 -9.45 -2.17 -7.18
N VAL A 107 -8.19 -1.80 -7.39
CA VAL A 107 -7.56 -0.70 -6.64
C VAL A 107 -7.84 0.61 -7.37
N PRO A 108 -8.56 1.56 -6.76
CA PRO A 108 -8.76 2.87 -7.36
C PRO A 108 -7.44 3.65 -7.40
N TYR A 109 -7.28 4.51 -8.40
CA TYR A 109 -6.07 5.35 -8.54
C TYR A 109 -5.79 6.20 -7.29
N THR A 110 -6.83 6.61 -6.56
CA THR A 110 -6.73 7.40 -5.33
C THR A 110 -6.05 6.62 -4.21
N GLU A 111 -6.23 5.30 -4.14
CA GLU A 111 -5.59 4.46 -3.14
C GLU A 111 -4.09 4.32 -3.43
N TRP A 112 -3.72 4.12 -4.70
CA TRP A 112 -2.32 4.18 -5.14
C TRP A 112 -1.67 5.55 -4.88
N LEU A 113 -2.40 6.64 -5.12
CA LEU A 113 -1.92 8.00 -4.87
C LEU A 113 -1.70 8.27 -3.37
N ASN A 114 -2.62 7.83 -2.52
CA ASN A 114 -2.46 7.92 -1.07
C ASN A 114 -1.23 7.13 -0.59
N PHE A 115 -1.04 5.91 -1.12
CA PHE A 115 0.15 5.11 -0.82
C PHE A 115 1.45 5.81 -1.29
N ALA A 116 1.43 6.43 -2.47
CA ALA A 116 2.58 7.17 -2.99
C ALA A 116 2.97 8.35 -2.10
N HIS A 117 1.98 9.12 -1.62
CA HIS A 117 2.20 10.20 -0.66
C HIS A 117 2.81 9.67 0.65
N GLN A 118 2.19 8.65 1.26
CA GLN A 118 2.70 8.06 2.50
C GLN A 118 4.14 7.53 2.36
N SER A 119 4.44 6.89 1.23
CA SER A 119 5.77 6.36 0.94
C SER A 119 6.80 7.48 0.78
N LYS A 120 6.45 8.54 0.04
CA LYS A 120 7.31 9.73 -0.13
C LYS A 120 7.57 10.42 1.21
N ASP A 121 6.52 10.66 2.00
CA ASP A 121 6.63 11.34 3.29
C ASP A 121 7.45 10.52 4.30
N SER A 122 7.49 9.20 4.10
CA SER A 122 8.34 8.26 4.86
C SER A 122 9.76 8.10 4.29
N GLY A 123 10.12 8.80 3.21
CA GLY A 123 11.44 8.76 2.58
C GLY A 123 11.67 7.61 1.58
N PHE A 124 10.66 6.78 1.32
CA PHE A 124 10.74 5.66 0.36
C PHE A 124 10.35 6.12 -1.05
N TYR A 125 11.22 6.91 -1.66
CA TYR A 125 10.93 7.59 -2.92
C TYR A 125 10.78 6.65 -4.13
N SER A 126 11.56 5.57 -4.20
CA SER A 126 11.48 4.59 -5.31
C SER A 126 10.11 3.91 -5.40
N VAL A 127 9.59 3.43 -4.26
CA VAL A 127 8.26 2.81 -4.21
C VAL A 127 7.13 3.84 -4.39
N ALA A 128 7.32 5.07 -3.92
CA ALA A 128 6.39 6.18 -4.21
C ALA A 128 6.27 6.43 -5.73
N GLY A 129 7.40 6.41 -6.45
CA GLY A 129 7.42 6.52 -7.91
C GLY A 129 6.65 5.39 -8.60
N ARG A 130 6.90 4.13 -8.21
CA ARG A 130 6.15 2.96 -8.72
C ARG A 130 4.66 3.04 -8.43
N ALA A 131 4.27 3.51 -7.24
CA ALA A 131 2.86 3.70 -6.89
C ALA A 131 2.19 4.79 -7.75
N CYS A 132 2.91 5.87 -8.10
CA CYS A 132 2.40 6.86 -9.06
C CYS A 132 2.18 6.26 -10.46
N GLU A 133 3.04 5.35 -10.90
CA GLU A 133 2.86 4.64 -12.17
C GLU A 133 1.60 3.77 -12.16
N ASN A 134 1.38 3.01 -11.09
CA ASN A 134 0.16 2.24 -10.92
C ASN A 134 -1.09 3.14 -10.85
N ALA A 135 -1.02 4.28 -10.15
CA ALA A 135 -2.10 5.27 -10.11
C ALA A 135 -2.47 5.76 -11.53
N LEU A 136 -1.47 6.09 -12.38
CA LEU A 136 -1.72 6.50 -13.77
C LEU A 136 -2.39 5.39 -14.59
N VAL A 137 -1.99 4.14 -14.41
CA VAL A 137 -2.59 2.99 -15.11
C VAL A 137 -4.05 2.83 -14.68
N CYS A 138 -4.33 2.81 -13.38
CA CYS A 138 -5.70 2.68 -12.86
C CYS A 138 -6.59 3.86 -13.28
N PHE A 139 -6.04 5.08 -13.31
CA PHE A 139 -6.77 6.25 -13.75
C PHE A 139 -7.16 6.18 -15.24
N LYS A 140 -6.23 5.77 -16.11
CA LYS A 140 -6.51 5.57 -17.54
C LYS A 140 -7.55 4.48 -17.78
N ARG A 141 -7.48 3.38 -17.02
CA ARG A 141 -8.48 2.30 -17.05
C ARG A 141 -9.87 2.83 -16.72
N LYS A 142 -10.00 3.60 -15.63
CA LYS A 142 -11.26 4.26 -15.24
C LYS A 142 -11.81 5.15 -16.36
N CYS A 143 -10.97 5.93 -17.03
CA CYS A 143 -11.39 6.81 -18.12
C CYS A 143 -11.85 6.03 -19.37
N ALA A 144 -11.30 4.84 -19.62
CA ALA A 144 -11.69 3.98 -20.74
C ALA A 144 -12.99 3.22 -20.48
N GLU A 145 -13.30 2.92 -19.21
CA GLU A 145 -14.54 2.26 -18.78
C GLU A 145 -15.76 3.19 -18.76
N ASP A 146 -15.56 4.50 -18.90
CA ASP A 146 -16.64 5.51 -18.98
C ASP A 146 -16.76 6.04 -20.43
N PRO A 147 -17.47 5.33 -21.34
CA PRO A 147 -17.55 5.64 -22.76
C PRO A 147 -18.52 6.80 -23.03
N LYS A 148 -18.27 7.97 -22.42
CA LYS A 148 -18.84 9.25 -22.86
C LYS A 148 -17.84 10.11 -23.61
N THR A 149 -16.71 9.54 -24.04
CA THR A 149 -15.61 10.29 -24.65
C THR A 149 -14.92 9.54 -25.79
N ASP A 150 -15.70 8.95 -26.72
CA ASP A 150 -15.14 8.41 -27.99
C ASP A 150 -15.19 9.42 -29.15
N GLU A 151 -15.52 10.68 -28.88
CA GLU A 151 -15.33 11.76 -29.84
C GLU A 151 -14.49 12.86 -29.20
N VAL A 152 -13.59 13.46 -29.99
CA VAL A 152 -12.66 14.54 -29.63
C VAL A 152 -11.25 14.09 -29.17
N TYR A 153 -10.61 13.24 -29.97
CA TYR A 153 -9.23 13.48 -30.41
C TYR A 153 -9.22 14.07 -31.83
N VAL A 154 -10.02 15.10 -32.09
CA VAL A 154 -9.81 15.97 -33.25
C VAL A 154 -9.99 17.42 -32.80
N MET A 155 -8.89 18.15 -32.90
CA MET A 155 -8.76 19.59 -32.78
C MET A 155 -9.92 20.36 -33.46
N LYS A 156 -10.76 21.07 -32.68
CA LYS A 156 -11.10 22.51 -32.83
C LYS A 156 -12.40 22.91 -32.08
N LYS A 157 -12.24 23.93 -31.23
CA LYS A 157 -13.02 25.18 -30.98
C LYS A 157 -14.57 25.14 -30.95
N SER A 158 -15.12 25.84 -29.94
CA SER A 158 -16.53 26.18 -29.61
C SER A 158 -17.38 24.97 -29.20
N THR A 159 -18.11 24.91 -28.07
CA THR A 159 -18.91 25.92 -27.34
C THR A 159 -19.20 25.39 -25.90
N GLU A 160 -19.37 26.32 -24.95
CA GLU A 160 -20.09 26.28 -23.66
C GLU A 160 -21.26 25.26 -23.61
N ASP A 161 -21.61 24.48 -22.58
CA ASP A 161 -21.31 24.42 -21.14
C ASP A 161 -21.53 22.96 -20.64
N ALA A 162 -20.97 22.61 -19.47
CA ALA A 162 -21.15 21.36 -18.70
C ALA A 162 -20.28 20.11 -19.03
N LYS A 163 -19.47 20.09 -20.10
CA LYS A 163 -18.49 18.99 -20.35
C LYS A 163 -17.02 19.36 -20.12
N ALA A 164 -16.73 20.65 -19.90
CA ALA A 164 -15.37 21.11 -19.62
C ALA A 164 -14.87 20.71 -18.23
N ASP A 165 -15.78 20.51 -17.27
CA ASP A 165 -15.44 20.30 -15.86
C ASP A 165 -14.74 18.94 -15.62
N GLY A 166 -15.27 17.85 -16.17
CA GLY A 166 -14.67 16.51 -16.00
C GLY A 166 -13.38 16.30 -16.80
N VAL A 167 -13.23 16.94 -17.96
CA VAL A 167 -11.96 16.91 -18.73
C VAL A 167 -10.87 17.69 -18.00
N PHE A 168 -11.23 18.84 -17.41
CA PHE A 168 -10.31 19.65 -16.61
C PHE A 168 -9.87 18.92 -15.33
N GLU A 169 -10.81 18.27 -14.64
CA GLU A 169 -10.52 17.43 -13.47
C GLU A 169 -9.57 16.27 -13.82
N ASN A 170 -9.77 15.61 -14.96
CA ASN A 170 -8.89 14.51 -15.39
C ASN A 170 -7.46 14.99 -15.72
N VAL A 171 -7.33 16.15 -16.36
CA VAL A 171 -6.02 16.77 -16.64
C VAL A 171 -5.31 17.13 -15.32
N GLN A 172 -6.04 17.69 -14.36
CA GLN A 172 -5.51 18.05 -13.05
C GLN A 172 -5.02 16.82 -12.27
N VAL A 173 -5.77 15.72 -12.26
CA VAL A 173 -5.36 14.46 -11.61
C VAL A 173 -4.10 13.88 -12.25
N ILE A 174 -4.03 13.83 -13.59
CA ILE A 174 -2.84 13.36 -14.29
C ILE A 174 -1.62 14.23 -13.94
N GLU A 175 -1.80 15.55 -13.91
CA GLU A 175 -0.73 16.47 -13.56
C GLU A 175 -0.26 16.29 -12.11
N GLN A 176 -1.18 16.10 -11.16
CA GLN A 176 -0.84 15.81 -9.76
C GLN A 176 -0.01 14.53 -9.63
N ILE A 177 -0.43 13.43 -10.28
CA ILE A 177 0.30 12.16 -10.22
C ILE A 177 1.69 12.30 -10.85
N LYS A 178 1.81 13.01 -11.98
CA LYS A 178 3.10 13.27 -12.64
C LYS A 178 4.03 14.10 -11.76
N ARG A 179 3.54 15.20 -11.18
CA ARG A 179 4.32 16.05 -10.28
C ARG A 179 4.83 15.25 -9.08
N LEU A 180 4.01 14.41 -8.47
CA LEU A 180 4.43 13.56 -7.36
C LEU A 180 5.52 12.57 -7.78
N LYS A 181 5.34 11.91 -8.95
CA LYS A 181 6.35 11.01 -9.51
C LYS A 181 7.67 11.72 -9.75
N ASP A 182 7.66 12.88 -10.42
CA ASP A 182 8.86 13.63 -10.75
C ASP A 182 9.61 14.07 -9.48
N CYS A 183 8.88 14.53 -8.46
CA CYS A 183 9.45 14.81 -7.15
C CYS A 183 10.08 13.57 -6.51
N ALA A 184 9.39 12.42 -6.51
CA ALA A 184 9.92 11.19 -5.95
C ALA A 184 11.18 10.72 -6.68
N MET A 185 11.21 10.77 -8.01
CA MET A 185 12.37 10.37 -8.80
C MET A 185 13.57 11.29 -8.59
N ALA A 186 13.34 12.60 -8.49
CA ALA A 186 14.40 13.57 -8.18
C ALA A 186 14.96 13.36 -6.75
N SER A 187 14.10 13.04 -5.79
CA SER A 187 14.55 12.72 -4.42
C SER A 187 15.32 11.40 -4.37
N ALA A 188 14.87 10.37 -5.10
CA ALA A 188 15.55 9.07 -5.18
C ALA A 188 16.96 9.18 -5.78
N SER A 189 17.16 10.03 -6.78
CA SER A 189 18.49 10.24 -7.38
C SER A 189 19.44 11.08 -6.52
N SER A 190 18.89 11.89 -5.61
CA SER A 190 19.67 12.83 -4.79
C SER A 190 19.99 12.29 -3.38
N HIS A 191 19.27 11.27 -2.91
CA HIS A 191 19.39 10.75 -1.56
C HIS A 191 19.78 9.27 -1.59
N SER A 192 20.74 8.89 -0.75
CA SER A 192 20.97 7.49 -0.36
C SER A 192 19.90 7.04 0.65
N GLY A 193 18.62 7.25 0.32
CA GLY A 193 17.49 6.87 1.17
C GLY A 193 17.36 5.35 1.28
N PRO A 194 16.60 4.84 2.27
CA PRO A 194 16.34 3.43 2.36
C PRO A 194 15.62 2.96 1.09
N GLU A 195 16.26 2.04 0.36
CA GLU A 195 15.63 1.36 -0.77
C GLU A 195 14.73 0.27 -0.20
N LEU A 196 13.44 0.40 -0.45
CA LEU A 196 12.49 -0.63 -0.06
C LEU A 196 12.72 -1.85 -0.97
N GLU A 197 13.51 -2.81 -0.49
CA GLU A 197 13.70 -4.10 -1.14
C GLU A 197 12.37 -4.84 -1.10
N ILE A 198 11.61 -4.71 -2.19
CA ILE A 198 10.53 -5.63 -2.49
C ILE A 198 11.21 -6.96 -2.86
N SER A 199 11.59 -7.72 -1.84
CA SER A 199 12.22 -9.02 -2.04
C SER A 199 11.32 -9.88 -2.92
N HIS A 200 11.92 -10.58 -3.88
CA HIS A 200 11.21 -11.58 -4.69
C HIS A 200 10.51 -12.63 -3.81
N GLU A 201 10.95 -12.80 -2.56
CA GLU A 201 10.32 -13.68 -1.56
C GLU A 201 8.96 -13.17 -1.05
N LEU A 202 8.64 -11.89 -1.24
CA LEU A 202 7.35 -11.29 -0.84
C LEU A 202 6.30 -11.33 -1.96
N ARG A 203 6.65 -11.76 -3.18
CA ARG A 203 5.68 -11.92 -4.27
C ARG A 203 4.75 -13.08 -3.96
N LEU A 204 3.56 -12.75 -3.47
CA LEU A 204 2.43 -13.66 -3.24
C LEU A 204 1.71 -14.06 -4.54
#